data_AF-A0A9D3XZ15-F1
#
_entry.id   AF-A0A9D3XZ15-F1
#
_cell.length_a   1.000
_cell.length_b   1.000
_cell.length_c   1.000
_cell.angle_alpha   90.00
_cell.angle_beta   90.00
_cell.angle_gamma   90.00
#
_symmetry.space_group_name_H-M   'P 1'
#
loop_
_entity.id
_entity.type
_entity.pdbx_description
1 polymer ?
#
loop_
_entity_poly.entity_id
_entity_poly.type
_entity_poly.pdbx_seq_one_letter_code
_entity_poly.pdbx_strand_id
1 'polypeptide(L)'
;MANGSKYSVMWDNAHMGTGRGEVNEGPFAGWQTVKGNLTRNVGRGKGKLARQDSINYLLTLCSFDEFSKELEKIHNGIHKWLGGAMKGSLAAFDPLFYMHHAFIDVIWEKFRQRQRATCGVDPASDYPPAPVDSGAHAAEYYMFGMRFFKNIDGMADYWINHWYNYTDTPMCANNCSDSPDLYCDKDINMCASRSHVSFGDDGIVTDDGGYN
;
A
#
# COMPACT_ATOMS: atom_id res chain seq x y z
N MET A 1 -8.25 11.85 9.53
CA MET A 1 -8.12 10.74 8.56
C MET A 1 -7.77 9.38 9.21
N ALA A 2 -6.75 9.24 10.07
CA ALA A 2 -6.32 7.92 10.56
C ALA A 2 -7.32 7.12 11.43
N ASN A 3 -8.27 7.79 12.10
CA ASN A 3 -9.26 7.10 12.95
C ASN A 3 -10.40 6.44 12.16
N GLY A 4 -10.68 6.91 10.94
CA GLY A 4 -11.74 6.38 10.07
C GLY A 4 -11.34 5.12 9.31
N SER A 5 -10.05 4.94 8.99
CA SER A 5 -9.59 3.84 8.12
C SER A 5 -9.74 2.45 8.73
N LYS A 6 -9.77 2.33 10.06
CA LYS A 6 -10.14 1.07 10.74
C LYS A 6 -11.61 0.71 10.54
N TYR A 7 -12.44 1.67 10.14
CA TYR A 7 -13.84 1.49 9.79
C TYR A 7 -14.05 1.45 8.28
N SER A 8 -13.02 1.30 7.45
CA SER A 8 -13.18 1.21 6.00
C SER A 8 -14.07 0.02 5.58
N VAL A 9 -14.84 0.19 4.51
CA VAL A 9 -15.58 -0.87 3.79
C VAL A 9 -14.68 -2.02 3.34
N MET A 10 -13.36 -1.78 3.23
CA MET A 10 -12.36 -2.83 2.97
C MET A 10 -12.46 -4.03 3.94
N TRP A 11 -12.99 -3.83 5.14
CA TRP A 11 -13.09 -4.86 6.17
C TRP A 11 -14.46 -5.55 6.27
N ASP A 12 -15.31 -5.39 5.26
CA ASP A 12 -16.60 -6.07 5.19
C ASP A 12 -16.50 -7.45 4.51
N ASN A 13 -17.63 -8.14 4.42
CA ASN A 13 -17.73 -9.48 3.85
C ASN A 13 -17.67 -9.51 2.32
N ALA A 14 -17.80 -8.37 1.65
CA ALA A 14 -17.64 -8.26 0.21
C ALA A 14 -16.17 -8.06 -0.20
N HIS A 15 -15.35 -7.51 0.71
CA HIS A 15 -13.97 -7.11 0.45
C HIS A 15 -12.95 -8.03 1.12
N MET A 16 -12.22 -7.55 2.14
CA MET A 16 -11.12 -8.30 2.75
C MET A 16 -11.57 -9.12 3.97
N GLY A 17 -12.80 -8.95 4.44
CA GLY A 17 -13.33 -9.64 5.60
C GLY A 17 -12.76 -9.14 6.92
N THR A 18 -12.74 -10.02 7.92
CA THR A 18 -12.41 -9.69 9.31
C THR A 18 -11.09 -8.91 9.43
N GLY A 19 -11.14 -7.66 9.91
CA GLY A 19 -9.95 -6.83 10.12
C GLY A 19 -9.23 -7.08 11.45
N ARG A 20 -9.86 -7.76 12.41
CA ARG A 20 -9.30 -8.01 13.75
C ARG A 20 -9.62 -9.41 14.24
N GLY A 21 -8.61 -10.09 14.77
CA GLY A 21 -8.74 -11.49 15.19
C GLY A 21 -8.50 -12.44 14.03
N GLU A 22 -9.08 -13.62 14.14
CA GLU A 22 -9.06 -14.63 13.08
C GLU A 22 -9.93 -14.19 11.90
N VAL A 23 -9.44 -14.41 10.67
CA VAL A 23 -10.19 -14.09 9.45
C VAL A 23 -11.21 -15.21 9.20
N ASN A 24 -12.43 -14.97 9.65
CA ASN A 24 -13.57 -15.89 9.60
C ASN A 24 -14.73 -15.40 8.73
N GLU A 25 -14.62 -14.20 8.17
CA GLU A 25 -15.61 -13.58 7.30
C GLU A 25 -15.00 -13.12 5.97
N GLY A 26 -15.86 -12.94 4.97
CA GLY A 26 -15.47 -12.50 3.62
C GLY A 26 -14.76 -13.56 2.77
N PRO A 27 -14.21 -13.15 1.61
CA PRO A 27 -13.61 -14.05 0.61
C PRO A 27 -12.41 -14.86 1.12
N PHE A 28 -11.81 -14.43 2.21
CA PHE A 28 -10.61 -15.04 2.80
C PHE A 28 -10.87 -15.72 4.14
N ALA A 29 -12.14 -15.99 4.47
CA ALA A 29 -12.52 -16.75 5.65
C ALA A 29 -11.85 -18.13 5.66
N GLY A 30 -11.25 -18.51 6.79
CA GLY A 30 -10.61 -19.82 6.97
C GLY A 30 -9.25 -19.98 6.29
N TRP A 31 -8.69 -18.90 5.72
CA TRP A 31 -7.38 -18.93 5.05
C TRP A 31 -6.28 -19.41 6.00
N GLN A 32 -5.41 -20.28 5.51
CA GLN A 32 -4.36 -20.91 6.31
C GLN A 32 -2.99 -20.30 6.03
N THR A 33 -2.22 -20.12 7.09
CA THR A 33 -0.79 -19.82 7.04
C THR A 33 0.01 -21.04 7.48
N VAL A 34 1.33 -21.02 7.31
CA VAL A 34 2.22 -22.05 7.89
C VAL A 34 2.18 -22.13 9.43
N LYS A 35 1.52 -21.17 10.11
CA LYS A 35 1.33 -21.16 11.57
C LYS A 35 -0.13 -21.34 12.00
N GLY A 36 -1.01 -21.76 11.09
CA GLY A 36 -2.46 -21.90 11.32
C GLY A 36 -3.28 -20.75 10.73
N ASN A 37 -4.50 -20.55 11.24
CA ASN A 37 -5.48 -19.63 10.68
C ASN A 37 -4.93 -18.20 10.54
N LEU A 38 -5.28 -17.53 9.43
CA LEU A 38 -4.93 -16.15 9.18
C LEU A 38 -5.52 -15.24 10.26
N THR A 39 -4.70 -14.35 10.81
CA THR A 39 -5.12 -13.37 11.82
C THR A 39 -4.68 -11.96 11.44
N ARG A 40 -5.49 -10.97 11.83
CA ARG A 40 -5.25 -9.53 11.63
C ARG A 40 -5.43 -8.75 12.92
N ASN A 41 -4.87 -7.54 12.98
CA ASN A 41 -5.02 -6.67 14.14
C ASN A 41 -5.10 -5.18 13.73
N VAL A 42 -5.98 -4.89 12.77
CA VAL A 42 -6.08 -3.60 12.09
C VAL A 42 -6.26 -2.44 13.07
N GLY A 43 -5.35 -1.47 12.99
CA GLY A 43 -5.40 -0.24 13.77
C GLY A 43 -5.10 -0.38 15.26
N ARG A 44 -4.66 -1.56 15.73
CA ARG A 44 -4.16 -1.77 17.11
C ARG A 44 -2.64 -1.86 17.20
N GLY A 45 -1.95 -1.92 16.06
CA GLY A 45 -0.49 -1.93 16.00
C GLY A 45 0.15 -0.54 16.21
N LYS A 46 1.48 -0.52 16.40
CA LYS A 46 2.28 0.71 16.53
C LYS A 46 2.60 1.39 15.17
N GLY A 47 2.13 0.80 14.07
CA GLY A 47 2.31 1.33 12.73
C GLY A 47 1.39 2.52 12.43
N LYS A 48 1.64 3.17 11.30
CA LYS A 48 0.83 4.28 10.80
C LYS A 48 0.49 4.02 9.34
N LEU A 49 -0.71 4.42 8.93
CA LEU A 49 -1.07 4.47 7.53
C LEU A 49 -0.27 5.55 6.80
N ALA A 50 -0.15 5.40 5.47
CA ALA A 50 0.39 6.44 4.62
C ALA A 50 -0.43 7.73 4.78
N ARG A 51 0.27 8.86 4.80
CA ARG A 51 -0.34 10.19 4.79
C ARG A 51 -0.02 10.87 3.48
N GLN A 52 -0.97 11.67 2.98
CA GLN A 52 -0.81 12.35 1.69
C GLN A 52 0.39 13.31 1.68
N ASP A 53 0.65 14.02 2.78
CA ASP A 53 1.83 14.89 2.93
C ASP A 53 3.15 14.12 2.79
N SER A 54 3.21 12.92 3.33
CA SER A 54 4.38 12.04 3.26
C SER A 54 4.60 11.53 1.84
N ILE A 55 3.52 11.16 1.13
CA ILE A 55 3.58 10.78 -0.28
C ILE A 55 4.01 11.97 -1.14
N ASN A 56 3.44 13.16 -0.91
CA ASN A 56 3.81 14.37 -1.62
C ASN A 56 5.30 14.66 -1.45
N TYR A 57 5.84 14.51 -0.23
CA TYR A 57 7.27 14.64 0.03
C TYR A 57 8.11 13.62 -0.75
N LEU A 58 7.73 12.34 -0.77
CA LEU A 58 8.43 11.32 -1.57
C LEU A 58 8.52 11.73 -3.05
N LEU A 59 7.44 12.28 -3.59
CA LEU A 59 7.37 12.73 -4.99
C LEU A 59 8.17 14.03 -5.25
N THR A 60 8.80 14.62 -4.24
CA THR A 60 9.76 15.73 -4.43
C THR A 60 11.22 15.26 -4.58
N LEU A 61 11.50 14.00 -4.26
CA LEU A 61 12.86 13.44 -4.28
C LEU A 61 13.32 13.17 -5.71
N CYS A 62 14.63 13.30 -5.95
CA CYS A 62 15.25 13.09 -7.27
C CYS A 62 16.23 11.90 -7.30
N SER A 63 16.50 11.25 -6.16
CA SER A 63 17.35 10.06 -6.06
C SER A 63 16.54 8.86 -5.58
N PHE A 64 16.71 7.72 -6.23
CA PHE A 64 16.09 6.46 -5.84
C PHE A 64 16.59 5.98 -4.47
N ASP A 65 17.85 6.24 -4.10
CA ASP A 65 18.38 5.87 -2.77
C ASP A 65 17.61 6.58 -1.65
N GLU A 66 17.43 7.89 -1.79
CA GLU A 66 16.65 8.68 -0.82
C GLU A 66 15.17 8.27 -0.84
N PHE A 67 14.59 8.14 -2.03
CA PHE A 67 13.19 7.75 -2.20
C PHE A 67 12.88 6.39 -1.60
N SER A 68 13.67 5.36 -1.90
CA SER A 68 13.46 4.00 -1.43
C SER A 68 13.51 3.89 0.09
N LYS A 69 14.48 4.57 0.74
CA LYS A 69 14.60 4.62 2.21
C LYS A 69 13.38 5.26 2.86
N GLU A 70 12.85 6.34 2.30
CA GLU A 70 11.67 7.01 2.85
C GLU A 70 10.36 6.23 2.55
N LEU A 71 10.24 5.65 1.35
CA LEU A 71 9.11 4.80 0.98
C LEU A 71 9.05 3.54 1.87
N GLU A 72 10.19 2.94 2.16
CA GLU A 72 10.28 1.75 3.03
C GLU A 72 9.71 2.04 4.44
N LYS A 73 9.89 3.25 4.98
CA LYS A 73 9.29 3.65 6.27
C LYS A 73 7.77 3.66 6.21
N ILE A 74 7.19 4.18 5.12
CA ILE A 74 5.74 4.19 4.90
C ILE A 74 5.21 2.76 4.74
N HIS A 75 5.85 1.98 3.86
CA HIS A 75 5.57 0.56 3.65
C HIS A 75 5.54 -0.21 4.98
N ASN A 76 6.60 -0.11 5.77
CA ASN A 76 6.73 -0.78 7.06
C ASN A 76 5.73 -0.26 8.09
N GLY A 77 5.34 1.01 8.00
CA GLY A 77 4.29 1.61 8.81
C GLY A 77 2.95 0.92 8.61
N ILE A 78 2.56 0.66 7.36
CA ILE A 78 1.29 0.02 7.03
C ILE A 78 1.26 -1.44 7.46
N HIS A 79 2.33 -2.21 7.20
CA HIS A 79 2.47 -3.58 7.72
C HIS A 79 2.24 -3.65 9.24
N LYS A 80 2.86 -2.73 9.98
CA LYS A 80 2.72 -2.65 11.44
C LYS A 80 1.33 -2.18 11.88
N TRP A 81 0.63 -1.39 11.07
CA TRP A 81 -0.72 -0.91 11.36
C TRP A 81 -1.79 -1.99 11.14
N LEU A 82 -1.63 -2.79 10.08
CA LEU A 82 -2.48 -3.95 9.77
C LEU A 82 -2.34 -5.04 10.85
N GLY A 83 -1.12 -5.25 11.36
CA GLY A 83 -0.87 -6.21 12.42
C GLY A 83 -1.05 -7.67 11.97
N GLY A 84 -1.23 -8.59 12.93
CA GLY A 84 -1.42 -10.01 12.63
C GLY A 84 -0.32 -10.60 11.74
N ALA A 85 -0.70 -11.37 10.72
CA ALA A 85 0.22 -11.92 9.72
C ALA A 85 1.01 -10.83 8.98
N MET A 86 0.36 -9.71 8.63
CA MET A 86 0.96 -8.58 7.90
C MET A 86 2.11 -7.89 8.64
N LYS A 87 2.29 -8.10 9.96
CA LYS A 87 3.36 -7.44 10.73
C LYS A 87 4.75 -8.03 10.49
N GLY A 88 4.87 -9.26 9.99
CA GLY A 88 6.15 -9.98 9.98
C GLY A 88 6.33 -10.91 8.79
N SER A 89 7.14 -11.96 8.96
CA SER A 89 7.52 -12.89 7.89
C SER A 89 6.36 -13.71 7.29
N LEU A 90 5.16 -13.63 7.88
CA LEU A 90 3.95 -14.25 7.36
C LEU A 90 3.13 -13.30 6.46
N ALA A 91 3.59 -12.07 6.22
CA ALA A 91 2.77 -11.05 5.56
C ALA A 91 2.21 -11.53 4.22
N ALA A 92 3.03 -12.20 3.40
CA ALA A 92 2.61 -12.73 2.11
C ALA A 92 1.54 -13.84 2.16
N PHE A 93 1.23 -14.40 3.34
CA PHE A 93 0.08 -15.31 3.49
C PHE A 93 -1.26 -14.57 3.60
N ASP A 94 -1.27 -13.28 3.93
CA ASP A 94 -2.49 -12.47 3.91
C ASP A 94 -2.66 -11.85 2.50
N PRO A 95 -3.78 -12.08 1.80
CA PRO A 95 -4.03 -11.50 0.48
C PRO A 95 -3.93 -9.96 0.43
N LEU A 96 -4.06 -9.26 1.58
CA LEU A 96 -3.77 -7.82 1.70
C LEU A 96 -2.35 -7.46 1.25
N PHE A 97 -1.40 -8.38 1.37
CA PHE A 97 -0.01 -8.17 0.97
C PHE A 97 0.09 -7.67 -0.48
N TYR A 98 -0.61 -8.31 -1.40
CA TYR A 98 -0.54 -7.98 -2.82
C TYR A 98 -1.17 -6.62 -3.11
N MET A 99 -2.29 -6.29 -2.47
CA MET A 99 -2.93 -4.97 -2.61
C MET A 99 -2.05 -3.85 -2.03
N HIS A 100 -1.43 -4.08 -0.87
CA HIS A 100 -0.50 -3.15 -0.26
C HIS A 100 0.74 -2.94 -1.13
N HIS A 101 1.34 -4.02 -1.67
CA HIS A 101 2.51 -3.91 -2.54
C HIS A 101 2.18 -3.27 -3.89
N ALA A 102 0.98 -3.49 -4.45
CA ALA A 102 0.52 -2.74 -5.64
C ALA A 102 0.40 -1.24 -5.35
N PHE A 103 -0.12 -0.85 -4.17
CA PHE A 103 -0.15 0.56 -3.77
C PHE A 103 1.25 1.17 -3.62
N ILE A 104 2.21 0.42 -3.05
CA ILE A 104 3.60 0.86 -2.95
C ILE A 104 4.25 1.00 -4.33
N ASP A 105 3.96 0.09 -5.25
CA ASP A 105 4.46 0.14 -6.63
C ASP A 105 3.84 1.30 -7.44
N VAL A 106 2.58 1.67 -7.20
CA VAL A 106 1.99 2.90 -7.76
C VAL A 106 2.78 4.14 -7.32
N ILE A 107 3.21 4.22 -6.06
CA ILE A 107 3.99 5.37 -5.57
C ILE A 107 5.38 5.38 -6.23
N TRP A 108 5.99 4.20 -6.38
CA TRP A 108 7.24 4.03 -7.11
C TRP A 108 7.14 4.51 -8.56
N GLU A 109 6.11 4.10 -9.29
CA GLU A 109 5.92 4.51 -10.69
C GLU A 109 5.68 6.02 -10.82
N LYS A 110 4.89 6.61 -9.92
CA LYS A 110 4.71 8.08 -9.87
C LYS A 110 6.02 8.81 -9.62
N PHE A 111 6.89 8.27 -8.75
CA PHE A 111 8.23 8.81 -8.54
C PHE A 111 9.06 8.72 -9.82
N ARG A 112 9.11 7.57 -10.50
CA ARG A 112 9.86 7.40 -11.76
C ARG A 112 9.46 8.43 -12.81
N GLN A 113 8.15 8.60 -13.01
CA GLN A 113 7.61 9.57 -13.97
C GLN A 113 8.02 10.99 -13.60
N ARG A 114 7.87 11.37 -12.33
CA ARG A 114 8.27 12.70 -11.84
C ARG A 114 9.77 12.91 -11.95
N GLN A 115 10.58 11.92 -11.56
CA GLN A 115 12.04 11.97 -11.59
C GLN A 115 12.52 12.27 -13.01
N ARG A 116 11.98 11.56 -14.00
CA ARG A 116 12.26 11.81 -15.41
C ARG A 116 11.83 13.23 -15.83
N ALA A 117 10.59 13.61 -15.53
CA ALA A 117 10.00 14.87 -16.01
C ALA A 117 10.59 16.13 -15.35
N THR A 118 10.96 16.06 -14.07
CA THR A 118 11.33 17.23 -13.26
C THR A 118 12.82 17.27 -12.92
N CYS A 119 13.45 16.12 -12.67
CA CYS A 119 14.86 16.06 -12.29
C CYS A 119 15.78 15.81 -13.49
N GLY A 120 15.24 15.38 -14.64
CA GLY A 120 16.03 15.00 -15.82
C GLY A 120 16.88 13.75 -15.61
N VAL A 121 16.51 12.91 -14.63
CA VAL A 121 17.21 11.65 -14.32
C VAL A 121 16.45 10.50 -14.96
N ASP A 122 17.17 9.59 -15.62
CA ASP A 122 16.59 8.34 -16.12
C ASP A 122 16.48 7.32 -14.98
N PRO A 123 15.26 6.96 -14.51
CA PRO A 123 15.10 6.05 -13.38
C PRO A 123 15.76 4.68 -13.61
N ALA A 124 15.80 4.21 -14.86
CA ALA A 124 16.43 2.93 -15.21
C ALA A 124 17.96 2.90 -14.94
N SER A 125 18.57 4.08 -14.78
CA SER A 125 20.00 4.26 -14.52
C SER A 125 20.33 4.73 -13.11
N ASP A 126 19.33 5.02 -12.27
CA ASP A 126 19.50 5.63 -10.95
C ASP A 126 19.58 4.60 -9.81
N TYR A 127 19.95 3.35 -10.10
CA TYR A 127 20.21 2.37 -9.05
C TYR A 127 21.44 2.82 -8.25
N PRO A 128 21.37 2.91 -6.91
CA PRO A 128 22.49 3.42 -6.12
C PRO A 128 23.73 2.56 -6.33
N PRO A 129 24.93 3.19 -6.46
CA PRO A 129 26.16 2.43 -6.44
C PRO A 129 26.22 1.66 -5.12
N ALA A 130 26.39 0.35 -5.21
CA ALA A 130 26.46 -0.52 -4.07
C ALA A 130 27.53 -0.02 -3.07
N PRO A 131 27.21 0.19 -1.79
CA PRO A 131 28.23 0.08 -0.75
C PRO A 131 28.96 -1.26 -0.90
N VAL A 132 30.22 -1.32 -0.45
CA VAL A 132 31.09 -2.51 -0.57
C VAL A 132 30.44 -3.82 -0.02
N ASP A 133 29.36 -3.71 0.77
CA ASP A 133 28.60 -4.81 1.38
C ASP A 133 27.07 -4.74 1.13
N SER A 134 26.62 -4.33 -0.06
CA SER A 134 25.18 -4.35 -0.37
C SER A 134 24.60 -5.76 -0.53
N GLY A 135 25.44 -6.80 -0.52
CA GLY A 135 25.05 -8.22 -0.55
C GLY A 135 23.96 -8.53 -1.58
N ALA A 136 22.84 -9.09 -1.09
CA ALA A 136 21.69 -9.46 -1.92
C ALA A 136 20.95 -8.27 -2.57
N HIS A 137 21.22 -7.03 -2.15
CA HIS A 137 20.64 -5.80 -2.71
C HIS A 137 21.54 -5.12 -3.76
N ALA A 138 22.71 -5.70 -4.10
CA ALA A 138 23.54 -5.18 -5.17
C ALA A 138 22.76 -5.19 -6.50
N ALA A 139 22.93 -4.15 -7.32
CA ALA A 139 22.25 -3.99 -8.61
C ALA A 139 22.32 -5.27 -9.48
N GLU A 140 23.51 -5.87 -9.56
CA GLU A 140 23.80 -7.06 -10.39
C GLU A 140 23.44 -8.40 -9.73
N TYR A 141 22.95 -8.38 -8.49
CA TYR A 141 22.58 -9.61 -7.77
C TYR A 141 21.20 -10.11 -8.23
N TYR A 142 21.07 -11.43 -8.38
CA TYR A 142 19.79 -12.06 -8.76
C TYR A 142 18.80 -12.02 -7.60
N MET A 143 17.57 -11.58 -7.88
CA MET A 143 16.50 -11.55 -6.89
C MET A 143 16.18 -12.97 -6.41
N PHE A 144 16.20 -13.17 -5.09
CA PHE A 144 15.89 -14.46 -4.50
C PHE A 144 14.45 -14.87 -4.82
N GLY A 145 14.25 -16.07 -5.34
CA GLY A 145 12.94 -16.56 -5.81
C GLY A 145 12.55 -16.09 -7.22
N MET A 146 13.23 -15.09 -7.77
CA MET A 146 13.07 -14.60 -9.15
C MET A 146 14.40 -14.69 -9.90
N ARG A 147 14.95 -15.91 -9.96
CA ARG A 147 16.35 -16.17 -10.37
C ARG A 147 16.73 -15.74 -11.79
N PHE A 148 15.78 -15.31 -12.60
CA PHE A 148 16.01 -14.80 -13.95
C PHE A 148 16.20 -13.28 -14.01
N PHE A 149 15.93 -12.58 -12.90
CA PHE A 149 15.98 -11.13 -12.84
C PHE A 149 16.97 -10.68 -11.76
N LYS A 150 17.81 -9.72 -12.13
CA LYS A 150 18.67 -8.97 -11.21
C LYS A 150 17.87 -7.86 -10.54
N ASN A 151 18.38 -7.31 -9.45
CA ASN A 151 17.72 -6.17 -8.81
C ASN A 151 17.60 -4.96 -9.75
N ILE A 152 18.64 -4.69 -10.56
CA ILE A 152 18.62 -3.59 -11.53
C ILE A 152 17.55 -3.76 -12.62
N ASP A 153 17.17 -5.00 -12.95
CA ASP A 153 16.11 -5.26 -13.93
C ASP A 153 14.76 -4.70 -13.45
N GLY A 154 14.55 -4.60 -12.13
CA GLY A 154 13.36 -3.97 -11.53
C GLY A 154 13.21 -2.48 -11.85
N MET A 155 14.31 -1.80 -12.20
CA MET A 155 14.30 -0.38 -12.58
C MET A 155 13.96 -0.17 -14.06
N ALA A 156 13.89 -1.22 -14.88
CA ALA A 156 13.71 -1.09 -16.31
C ALA A 156 12.33 -0.52 -16.68
N ASP A 157 12.25 0.23 -17.78
CA ASP A 157 10.96 0.67 -18.37
C ASP A 157 10.18 -0.52 -18.99
N TYR A 158 10.81 -1.69 -19.12
CA TYR A 158 10.19 -2.90 -19.68
C TYR A 158 8.86 -3.26 -18.99
N TRP A 159 8.78 -3.12 -17.67
CA TRP A 159 7.61 -3.52 -16.90
C TRP A 159 6.37 -2.67 -17.20
N ILE A 160 6.51 -1.35 -17.14
CA ILE A 160 5.40 -0.42 -17.41
C ILE A 160 5.01 -0.41 -18.90
N ASN A 161 5.93 -0.78 -19.79
CA ASN A 161 5.66 -0.84 -21.23
C ASN A 161 5.02 -2.15 -21.69
N HIS A 162 5.15 -3.25 -20.94
CA HIS A 162 4.75 -4.58 -21.41
C HIS A 162 3.94 -5.43 -20.43
N TRP A 163 3.97 -5.15 -19.13
CA TRP A 163 3.39 -6.03 -18.11
C TRP A 163 2.19 -5.45 -17.41
N TYR A 164 2.27 -4.18 -17.03
CA TYR A 164 1.19 -3.53 -16.29
C TYR A 164 1.09 -2.06 -16.64
N ASN A 165 -0.09 -1.50 -16.35
CA ASN A 165 -0.30 -0.07 -16.25
C ASN A 165 -1.08 0.21 -14.97
N TYR A 166 -1.04 1.46 -14.53
CA TYR A 166 -1.87 1.93 -13.43
C TYR A 166 -2.93 2.89 -13.95
N THR A 167 -4.15 2.73 -13.46
CA THR A 167 -5.20 3.73 -13.65
C THR A 167 -4.93 4.95 -12.77
N ASP A 168 -5.54 6.08 -13.14
CA ASP A 168 -5.51 7.27 -12.30
C ASP A 168 -6.06 6.99 -10.90
N THR A 169 -5.46 7.64 -9.90
CA THR A 169 -5.94 7.56 -8.53
C THR A 169 -7.31 8.23 -8.42
N PRO A 170 -8.31 7.59 -7.78
CA PRO A 170 -9.63 8.19 -7.56
C PRO A 170 -9.52 9.58 -6.94
N MET A 171 -10.20 10.56 -7.52
CA MET A 171 -10.23 11.94 -7.08
C MET A 171 -11.64 12.51 -7.14
N CYS A 172 -11.93 13.54 -6.34
CA CYS A 172 -13.25 14.17 -6.37
C CYS A 172 -13.66 14.64 -7.78
N ALA A 173 -12.68 15.11 -8.58
CA ALA A 173 -12.89 15.57 -9.95
C ALA A 173 -13.36 14.48 -10.92
N ASN A 174 -13.04 13.20 -10.68
CA ASN A 174 -13.46 12.07 -11.50
C ASN A 174 -14.54 11.22 -10.80
N ASN A 175 -15.32 11.84 -9.91
CA ASN A 175 -16.37 11.19 -9.12
C ASN A 175 -15.87 9.95 -8.35
N CYS A 176 -14.63 9.99 -7.84
CA CYS A 176 -13.98 8.84 -7.21
C CYS A 176 -13.99 7.58 -8.07
N SER A 177 -13.78 7.75 -9.37
CA SER A 177 -13.83 6.70 -10.39
C SER A 177 -15.13 5.90 -10.38
N ASP A 178 -16.25 6.55 -10.03
CA ASP A 178 -17.59 5.95 -9.90
C ASP A 178 -17.66 4.74 -8.95
N SER A 179 -16.70 4.62 -8.03
CA SER A 179 -16.65 3.50 -7.10
C SER A 179 -17.82 3.55 -6.11
N PRO A 180 -18.55 2.43 -5.90
CA PRO A 180 -19.59 2.36 -4.89
C PRO A 180 -19.02 2.43 -3.46
N ASP A 181 -17.74 2.09 -3.30
CA ASP A 181 -17.04 1.95 -2.02
C ASP A 181 -16.35 3.24 -1.57
N LEU A 182 -16.28 4.24 -2.46
CA LEU A 182 -15.69 5.53 -2.19
C LEU A 182 -16.75 6.63 -2.20
N TYR A 183 -16.43 7.74 -1.54
CA TYR A 183 -17.14 9.01 -1.67
C TYR A 183 -16.13 10.15 -1.71
N CYS A 184 -16.51 11.28 -2.30
CA CYS A 184 -15.70 12.49 -2.25
C CYS A 184 -15.90 13.18 -0.88
N ASP A 185 -14.84 13.20 -0.07
CA ASP A 185 -14.74 14.04 1.11
C ASP A 185 -14.38 15.46 0.65
N LYS A 186 -15.37 16.36 0.71
CA LYS A 186 -15.27 17.72 0.18
C LYS A 186 -14.39 18.63 1.04
N ASP A 187 -14.22 18.32 2.32
CA ASP A 187 -13.44 19.16 3.23
C ASP A 187 -11.95 19.09 2.92
N ILE A 188 -11.51 17.92 2.45
CA ILE A 188 -10.12 17.64 2.12
C ILE A 188 -9.90 17.45 0.61
N ASN A 189 -10.98 17.50 -0.18
CA ASN A 189 -11.01 17.29 -1.62
C ASN A 189 -10.32 15.99 -2.06
N MET A 190 -10.61 14.90 -1.34
CA MET A 190 -10.05 13.57 -1.59
C MET A 190 -11.14 12.50 -1.55
N CYS A 191 -10.94 11.42 -2.30
CA CYS A 191 -11.80 10.26 -2.20
C CYS A 191 -11.48 9.48 -0.92
N ALA A 192 -12.50 9.26 -0.11
CA ALA A 192 -12.43 8.51 1.12
C ALA A 192 -13.22 7.19 0.99
N SER A 193 -12.73 6.16 1.66
CA SER A 193 -13.48 4.91 1.82
C SER A 193 -14.77 5.20 2.58
N ARG A 194 -15.88 4.63 2.12
CA ARG A 194 -17.09 4.51 2.93
C ARG A 194 -16.80 3.71 4.20
N SER A 195 -17.61 3.97 5.22
CA SER A 195 -17.49 3.32 6.52
C SER A 195 -18.29 2.01 6.56
N HIS A 196 -17.70 0.98 7.16
CA HIS A 196 -18.35 -0.25 7.57
C HIS A 196 -18.66 -0.19 9.07
N VAL A 197 -19.90 -0.50 9.42
CA VAL A 197 -20.44 -0.36 10.77
C VAL A 197 -19.95 -1.47 11.72
N SER A 198 -19.30 -2.54 11.23
CA SER A 198 -19.14 -3.79 12.00
C SER A 198 -18.00 -3.85 13.03
N PHE A 199 -17.17 -2.81 13.21
CA PHE A 199 -16.12 -2.84 14.26
C PHE A 199 -16.59 -2.41 15.65
N GLY A 200 -17.84 -2.70 15.98
CA GLY A 200 -18.43 -2.39 17.28
C GLY A 200 -17.94 -3.32 18.38
N ASP A 201 -16.72 -3.10 18.89
CA ASP A 201 -16.40 -3.40 20.30
C ASP A 201 -16.43 -2.13 21.18
N ASP A 202 -16.60 -0.94 20.59
CA ASP A 202 -16.69 0.34 21.33
C ASP A 202 -17.96 1.16 21.00
N GLY A 203 -19.01 0.50 20.51
CA GLY A 203 -20.27 1.14 20.14
C GLY A 203 -20.37 1.48 18.65
N ILE A 204 -21.60 1.31 18.15
CA ILE A 204 -22.00 1.65 16.79
C ILE A 204 -21.84 3.16 16.61
N VAL A 205 -20.94 3.58 15.71
CA VAL A 205 -21.03 4.91 15.09
C VAL A 205 -21.64 4.67 13.71
N THR A 206 -22.96 4.87 13.60
CA THR A 206 -23.54 5.20 12.31
C THR A 206 -23.01 6.58 11.96
N ASP A 207 -22.22 6.69 10.90
CA ASP A 207 -21.98 8.00 10.32
C ASP A 207 -23.22 8.35 9.51
N ASP A 208 -24.16 8.98 10.21
CA ASP A 208 -25.30 9.66 9.63
C ASP A 208 -24.72 10.83 8.81
N GLY A 209 -24.52 10.58 7.52
CA GLY A 209 -24.09 11.59 6.53
C GLY A 209 -25.13 12.67 6.27
N GLY A 210 -25.55 13.39 7.31
CA GLY A 210 -26.46 14.51 7.25
C GLY A 210 -26.03 15.63 8.18
N TYR A 211 -25.31 16.61 7.66
CA TYR A 211 -25.33 17.96 8.21
C TYR A 211 -26.37 18.78 7.44
N ASN A 212 -27.33 19.33 8.18
CA ASN A 212 -28.15 20.48 7.75
C ASN A 212 -27.26 21.66 7.36
#